data_AF-A0A385N910-F1
#
_entry.id   AF-A0A385N910-F1
#
_cell.length_a   1.000
_cell.length_b   1.000
_cell.length_c   1.000
_cell.angle_alpha   90.00
_cell.angle_beta   90.00
_cell.angle_gamma   90.00
#
_symmetry.space_group_name_H-M   'P 1'
#
loop_
_entity.id
_entity.type
_entity.pdbx_description
1 polymer ?
#
loop_
_entity_poly.entity_id
_entity_poly.type
_entity_poly.pdbx_seq_one_letter_code
_entity_poly.pdbx_strand_id
1 'polypeptide(L)'
;MNANYDRSQYVYVDFDRVKMLDTSRNEVEYWVKYLIKSDKEKDGLELGDYSLALYRVGCDNEVYSIRSSANFKKNGSLLSSQDYASSQSRPLIPNTAVDYTAEMVCHVLPQRQKVDRLEQLARRIETGEYK
;
A
#
# COMPACT_ATOMS: atom_id res chain seq x y z
N MET A 1 1.95 -4.72 13.44
CA MET A 1 3.12 -3.99 13.98
C MET A 1 2.85 -2.51 13.80
N ASN A 2 3.01 -1.69 14.84
CA ASN A 2 2.86 -0.23 14.73
C ASN A 2 4.22 0.39 14.42
N ALA A 3 4.49 0.64 13.13
CA ALA A 3 5.65 1.43 12.72
C ALA A 3 5.39 2.90 13.10
N ASN A 4 6.10 3.37 14.13
CA ASN A 4 6.01 4.72 14.66
C ASN A 4 6.90 5.61 13.78
N TYR A 5 6.39 6.06 12.63
CA TYR A 5 7.15 6.89 11.70
C TYR A 5 6.38 8.17 11.38
N ASP A 6 6.89 9.26 11.94
CA ASP A 6 6.27 10.55 12.19
C ASP A 6 5.01 10.53 13.08
N ARG A 7 5.11 11.19 14.26
CA ARG A 7 4.00 11.25 15.24
C ARG A 7 2.79 12.04 14.70
N SER A 8 2.95 12.67 13.53
CA SER A 8 1.96 13.49 12.88
C SER A 8 0.93 12.70 12.06
N GLN A 9 1.21 11.46 11.66
CA GLN A 9 0.36 10.72 10.73
C GLN A 9 0.17 9.24 11.11
N TYR A 10 -0.95 8.67 10.69
CA TYR A 10 -1.15 7.22 10.65
C TYR A 10 -1.06 6.72 9.20
N VAL A 11 -0.38 5.59 9.00
CA VAL A 11 -0.18 4.96 7.69
C VAL A 11 -1.03 3.70 7.59
N TYR A 12 -1.84 3.60 6.52
CA TYR A 12 -2.70 2.46 6.26
C TYR A 12 -2.49 1.93 4.84
N VAL A 13 -2.62 0.61 4.68
CA VAL A 13 -2.67 -0.06 3.38
C VAL A 13 -4.03 -0.75 3.27
N ASP A 14 -4.75 -0.48 2.18
CA ASP A 14 -5.95 -1.24 1.82
C ASP A 14 -5.51 -2.50 1.06
N PHE A 15 -5.38 -3.59 1.81
CA PHE A 15 -4.87 -4.85 1.30
C PHE A 15 -5.81 -5.53 0.28
N ASP A 16 -7.11 -5.23 0.32
CA ASP A 16 -8.09 -5.79 -0.63
C ASP A 16 -7.93 -5.17 -2.03
N ARG A 17 -7.22 -4.04 -2.13
CA ARG A 17 -6.98 -3.31 -3.38
C ARG A 17 -5.56 -3.47 -3.92
N VAL A 18 -4.76 -4.33 -3.30
CA VAL A 18 -3.39 -4.62 -3.76
C VAL A 18 -3.46 -5.43 -5.05
N LYS A 19 -2.75 -4.96 -6.08
CA LYS A 19 -2.71 -5.58 -7.41
C LYS A 19 -1.32 -6.13 -7.69
N MET A 20 -1.24 -7.43 -7.95
CA MET A 20 -0.08 -8.04 -8.58
C MET A 20 -0.12 -7.68 -10.07
N LEU A 21 0.83 -6.89 -10.54
CA LEU A 21 0.84 -6.41 -11.92
C LEU A 21 1.57 -7.36 -12.86
N ASP A 22 2.70 -7.88 -12.39
CA ASP A 22 3.53 -8.80 -13.15
C ASP A 22 4.10 -9.86 -12.21
N THR A 23 3.60 -11.09 -12.32
CA THR A 23 4.07 -12.22 -11.52
C THR A 23 5.48 -12.67 -11.90
N SER A 24 5.96 -12.34 -13.10
CA SER A 24 7.32 -12.67 -13.54
C SER A 24 8.37 -11.69 -13.00
N ARG A 25 7.96 -10.46 -12.70
CA ARG A 25 8.82 -9.40 -12.14
C ARG A 25 8.57 -9.13 -10.66
N ASN A 26 7.64 -9.88 -10.06
CA ASN A 26 7.19 -9.71 -8.68
C ASN A 26 6.86 -8.24 -8.35
N GLU A 27 6.13 -7.58 -9.26
CA GLU A 27 5.73 -6.18 -9.11
C GLU A 27 4.32 -6.06 -8.54
N VAL A 28 4.19 -5.21 -7.51
CA VAL A 28 2.94 -4.97 -6.79
C VAL A 28 2.59 -3.49 -6.85
N GLU A 29 1.31 -3.20 -7.05
CA GLU A 29 0.76 -1.85 -7.00
C GLU A 29 -0.31 -1.74 -5.91
N TYR A 30 -0.22 -0.70 -5.08
CA TYR A 30 -1.06 -0.56 -3.90
C TYR A 30 -1.21 0.90 -3.47
N TRP A 31 -2.34 1.20 -2.83
CA TRP A 31 -2.60 2.50 -2.23
C TRP A 31 -2.15 2.53 -0.77
N VAL A 32 -1.48 3.62 -0.40
CA VAL A 32 -1.17 3.97 0.98
C VAL A 32 -1.97 5.20 1.36
N LYS A 33 -2.64 5.13 2.52
CA LYS A 33 -3.33 6.26 3.12
C LYS A 33 -2.50 6.82 4.27
N TYR A 34 -2.25 8.12 4.21
CA TYR A 34 -1.62 8.92 5.26
C TYR A 34 -2.68 9.79 5.91
N LEU A 35 -3.09 9.49 7.14
CA LEU A 35 -4.10 10.23 7.89
C LEU A 35 -3.43 11.22 8.85
N ILE A 36 -3.74 12.51 8.73
CA ILE A 36 -3.18 13.55 9.58
C ILE A 36 -3.76 13.43 11.00
N LYS A 37 -2.88 13.17 11.96
CA LYS A 37 -3.17 13.04 13.39
C LYS A 37 -2.74 14.27 14.19
N SER A 38 -1.67 14.94 13.77
CA SER A 38 -1.29 16.24 14.33
C SER A 38 -0.83 17.18 13.24
N ASP A 39 -1.50 18.32 13.14
CA ASP A 39 -1.14 19.39 12.23
C ASP A 39 0.11 20.11 12.75
N LYS A 40 1.28 19.64 12.28
CA LYS A 40 2.60 20.22 12.58
C LYS A 40 3.31 20.70 11.32
N GLU A 41 2.82 20.28 10.16
CA GLU A 41 3.39 20.60 8.86
C GLU A 41 2.58 21.72 8.22
N LYS A 42 3.23 22.66 7.53
CA LYS A 42 2.53 23.73 6.79
C LYS A 42 2.21 23.29 5.36
N ASP A 43 1.60 22.12 5.21
CA ASP A 43 1.26 21.52 3.92
C ASP A 43 -0.19 21.80 3.48
N GLY A 44 -0.98 22.46 4.35
CA GLY A 44 -2.37 22.82 4.09
C GLY A 44 -3.37 21.71 4.43
N LEU A 45 -2.92 20.62 5.06
CA LEU A 45 -3.79 19.55 5.55
C LEU A 45 -4.05 19.71 7.05
N GLU A 46 -5.32 19.60 7.43
CA GLU A 46 -5.74 19.73 8.82
C GLU A 46 -5.93 18.36 9.49
N LEU A 47 -6.13 18.36 10.80
CA LEU A 47 -6.40 17.13 11.55
C LEU A 47 -7.61 16.38 10.97
N GLY A 48 -7.38 15.11 10.63
CA GLY A 48 -8.37 14.21 10.02
C GLY A 48 -8.39 14.24 8.49
N ASP A 49 -7.75 15.22 7.85
CA ASP A 49 -7.48 15.17 6.41
C ASP A 49 -6.53 14.02 6.10
N TYR A 50 -6.48 13.61 4.85
CA TYR A 50 -5.65 12.48 4.46
C TYR A 50 -5.17 12.57 3.02
N SER A 51 -4.02 11.95 2.79
CA SER A 51 -3.44 11.75 1.47
C SER A 51 -3.51 10.28 1.09
N LEU A 52 -3.71 10.02 -0.20
CA LEU A 52 -3.56 8.71 -0.82
C LEU A 52 -2.41 8.77 -1.81
N ALA A 53 -1.52 7.78 -1.77
CA ALA A 53 -0.46 7.61 -2.74
C ALA A 53 -0.51 6.20 -3.34
N LEU A 54 -0.48 6.09 -4.66
CA LEU A 54 -0.39 4.84 -5.38
C LEU A 54 1.07 4.51 -5.62
N TYR A 55 1.57 3.49 -4.93
CA TYR A 55 2.92 2.98 -5.10
C TYR A 55 2.92 1.79 -6.03
N ARG A 56 3.96 1.70 -6.85
CA ARG A 56 4.38 0.46 -7.50
C ARG A 56 5.74 0.07 -6.97
N VAL A 57 5.86 -1.15 -6.47
CA VAL A 57 7.08 -1.69 -5.87
C VAL A 57 7.48 -2.96 -6.60
N GLY A 58 8.78 -3.11 -6.88
CA GLY A 58 9.36 -4.39 -7.27
C GLY A 58 9.87 -5.09 -6.02
N CYS A 59 9.27 -6.23 -5.68
CA CYS A 59 9.53 -6.92 -4.43
C CYS A 59 10.91 -7.60 -4.38
N ASP A 60 11.51 -7.90 -5.54
CA ASP A 60 12.80 -8.60 -5.63
C ASP A 60 14.01 -7.65 -5.72
N ASN A 61 13.80 -6.43 -6.22
CA ASN A 61 14.85 -5.45 -6.49
C ASN A 61 14.79 -4.21 -5.58
N GLU A 62 13.88 -4.22 -4.58
CA GLU A 62 13.75 -3.19 -3.55
C GLU A 62 13.66 -1.76 -4.11
N VAL A 63 12.94 -1.58 -5.22
CA VAL A 63 12.66 -0.26 -5.80
C VAL A 63 11.18 0.06 -5.75
N TYR A 64 10.86 1.36 -5.70
CA TYR A 64 9.51 1.86 -5.77
C TYR A 64 9.36 3.02 -6.76
N SER A 65 8.13 3.26 -7.19
CA SER A 65 7.73 4.46 -7.92
C SER A 65 6.35 4.92 -7.45
N ILE A 66 6.09 6.23 -7.49
CA ILE A 66 4.78 6.81 -7.16
C ILE A 66 4.04 7.05 -8.47
N ARG A 67 2.88 6.41 -8.64
CA ARG A 67 2.05 6.48 -9.86
C ARG A 67 1.00 7.57 -9.81
N SER A 68 0.45 7.82 -8.62
CA SER A 68 -0.57 8.83 -8.39
C SER A 68 -0.55 9.28 -6.94
N SER A 69 -0.98 10.51 -6.68
CA SER A 69 -1.22 11.04 -5.34
C SER A 69 -2.48 11.90 -5.32
N ALA A 70 -3.18 11.91 -4.19
CA ALA A 70 -4.36 12.75 -4.01
C ALA A 70 -4.55 13.12 -2.54
N ASN A 71 -4.97 14.36 -2.30
CA ASN A 71 -5.25 14.89 -0.98
C ASN A 71 -6.75 15.10 -0.81
N PHE A 72 -7.26 14.77 0.37
CA PHE A 72 -8.68 14.82 0.69
C PHE A 72 -8.90 15.49 2.03
N LYS A 73 -10.01 16.22 2.14
CA LYS A 73 -10.57 16.63 3.42
C LYS A 73 -11.11 15.42 4.18
N LYS A 74 -11.19 15.52 5.51
CA LYS A 74 -11.76 14.46 6.37
C LYS A 74 -13.18 14.00 5.98
N ASN A 75 -13.94 14.86 5.30
CA ASN A 75 -15.28 14.55 4.79
C ASN A 75 -15.27 13.81 3.43
N GLY A 76 -14.10 13.53 2.87
CA GLY A 76 -13.91 12.86 1.58
C GLY A 76 -13.85 13.81 0.37
N SER A 77 -13.97 15.12 0.55
CA SER A 77 -13.82 16.08 -0.57
C SER A 77 -12.38 16.08 -1.08
N LEU A 78 -12.20 15.93 -2.41
CA LEU A 78 -10.91 16.03 -3.07
C LEU A 78 -10.39 17.48 -2.99
N LEU A 79 -9.14 17.64 -2.55
CA LEU A 79 -8.43 18.93 -2.54
C LEU A 79 -7.51 19.07 -3.74
N SER A 80 -6.73 18.04 -4.03
CA SER A 80 -5.80 18.00 -5.16
C SER A 80 -5.50 16.55 -5.55
N SER A 81 -5.10 16.35 -6.80
CA SER A 81 -4.61 15.07 -7.30
C SER A 81 -3.57 15.27 -8.37
N GLN A 82 -2.65 14.31 -8.49
CA GLN A 82 -1.62 14.29 -9.51
C GLN A 82 -1.33 12.86 -9.94
N ASP A 83 -1.30 12.64 -11.25
CA ASP A 83 -0.79 11.40 -11.84
C ASP A 83 0.62 11.61 -12.39
N TYR A 84 1.48 10.60 -12.22
CA TYR A 84 2.89 10.66 -12.60
C TYR A 84 3.14 9.73 -13.80
N ALA A 85 2.98 10.28 -15.01
CA ALA A 85 3.15 9.53 -16.27
C ALA A 85 4.57 8.93 -16.45
N SER A 86 5.60 9.59 -15.90
CA SER A 86 7.01 9.18 -16.00
C SER A 86 7.69 9.09 -14.63
N SER A 87 7.04 8.43 -13.67
CA SER A 87 7.66 8.21 -12.35
C SER A 87 8.89 7.31 -12.47
N GLN A 88 10.07 7.87 -12.21
CA GLN A 88 11.31 7.10 -12.14
C GLN A 88 11.28 6.18 -10.92
N SER A 89 11.72 4.93 -11.11
CA SER A 89 11.95 4.01 -10.01
C SER A 89 13.10 4.52 -9.13
N ARG A 90 12.90 4.48 -7.83
CA ARG A 90 13.86 4.89 -6.80
C ARG A 90 14.10 3.72 -5.86
N PRO A 91 15.30 3.58 -5.28
CA PRO A 91 15.55 2.61 -4.22
C PRO A 91 14.59 2.84 -3.05
N LEU A 92 14.09 1.77 -2.45
CA LEU A 92 13.43 1.84 -1.15
C LEU A 92 14.43 2.38 -0.13
N ILE A 93 14.00 3.39 0.63
CA ILE A 93 14.82 3.98 1.68
C ILE A 93 14.45 3.25 2.98
N PRO A 94 15.38 2.55 3.63
CA PRO A 94 15.09 1.77 4.83
C PRO A 94 14.49 2.62 5.95
N ASN A 95 13.65 1.99 6.77
CA ASN A 95 12.94 2.59 7.89
C ASN A 95 11.96 3.70 7.49
N THR A 96 11.55 3.81 6.23
CA THR A 96 10.52 4.79 5.83
C THR A 96 9.13 4.16 5.79
N ALA A 97 8.08 4.99 5.79
CA ALA A 97 6.71 4.49 5.63
C ALA A 97 6.56 3.62 4.37
N VAL A 98 7.19 3.99 3.27
CA VAL A 98 7.14 3.24 1.99
C VAL A 98 7.86 1.90 2.11
N ASP A 99 9.00 1.85 2.80
CA ASP A 99 9.73 0.61 3.10
C ASP A 99 8.87 -0.38 3.92
N TYR A 100 8.28 0.09 5.02
CA TYR A 100 7.38 -0.74 5.83
C TYR A 100 6.15 -1.23 5.05
N THR A 101 5.53 -0.38 4.25
CA THR A 101 4.35 -0.79 3.47
C THR A 101 4.71 -1.71 2.30
N ALA A 102 5.87 -1.51 1.68
CA ALA A 102 6.42 -2.41 0.66
C ALA A 102 6.63 -3.81 1.23
N GLU A 103 7.26 -3.90 2.41
CA GLU A 103 7.50 -5.18 3.08
C GLU A 103 6.19 -5.93 3.38
N MET A 104 5.16 -5.22 3.85
CA MET A 104 3.85 -5.82 4.10
C MET A 104 3.20 -6.39 2.83
N VAL A 105 3.25 -5.67 1.71
CA VAL A 105 2.61 -6.14 0.47
C VAL A 105 3.43 -7.18 -0.28
N CYS A 106 4.75 -7.18 -0.14
CA CYS A 106 5.65 -8.12 -0.80
C CYS A 106 5.77 -9.46 -0.06
N HIS A 107 5.81 -9.44 1.28
CA HIS A 107 6.11 -10.64 2.06
C HIS A 107 4.91 -11.16 2.85
N VAL A 108 4.07 -10.28 3.40
CA VAL A 108 2.95 -10.70 4.28
C VAL A 108 1.72 -11.09 3.48
N LEU A 109 1.31 -10.28 2.50
CA LEU A 109 0.09 -10.55 1.73
C LEU A 109 0.15 -11.78 0.81
N PRO A 110 1.21 -11.99 0.00
CA PRO A 110 1.25 -13.14 -0.90
C PRO A 110 1.28 -14.44 -0.13
N GLN A 111 1.87 -14.45 1.07
CA GLN A 111 1.80 -15.60 1.98
C GLN A 111 0.38 -15.81 2.52
N ARG A 112 -0.30 -14.76 2.99
CA ARG A 112 -1.69 -14.87 3.46
C ARG A 112 -2.65 -15.35 2.38
N GLN A 113 -2.57 -14.80 1.16
CA GLN A 113 -3.38 -15.25 0.03
C GLN A 113 -3.06 -16.68 -0.43
N LYS A 114 -1.82 -17.15 -0.24
CA LYS A 114 -1.47 -18.56 -0.48
C LYS A 114 -2.13 -19.45 0.57
N VAL A 115 -2.09 -19.06 1.85
CA VAL A 115 -2.76 -19.77 2.94
C VAL A 115 -4.28 -19.81 2.72
N ASP A 116 -4.92 -18.68 2.45
CA ASP A 116 -6.37 -18.60 2.20
C ASP A 116 -6.80 -19.50 1.01
N ARG A 117 -5.99 -19.54 -0.06
CA ARG A 117 -6.23 -20.43 -1.21
C ARG A 117 -6.05 -21.91 -0.85
N LEU A 118 -5.04 -22.25 -0.04
CA LEU A 118 -4.84 -23.62 0.43
C LEU A 118 -5.97 -24.07 1.35
N GLU A 119 -6.45 -23.20 2.23
CA GLU A 119 -7.61 -23.49 3.10
C GLU A 119 -8.89 -23.68 2.29
N GLN A 120 -9.14 -22.83 1.28
CA GLN A 120 -10.26 -22.99 0.36
C GLN A 120 -10.16 -24.30 -0.43
N LEU A 121 -8.96 -24.65 -0.90
CA LEU A 121 -8.70 -25.91 -1.58
C LEU A 121 -8.97 -27.12 -0.67
N ALA A 122 -8.45 -27.08 0.56
CA ALA A 122 -8.68 -28.14 1.55
C ALA A 122 -10.17 -28.34 1.83
N ARG A 123 -10.93 -27.26 2.03
CA ARG A 123 -12.40 -27.32 2.19
C ARG A 123 -13.08 -27.95 0.98
N ARG A 124 -12.69 -27.57 -0.23
CA ARG A 124 -13.27 -28.14 -1.47
C ARG A 124 -12.95 -29.63 -1.64
N ILE A 125 -11.80 -30.08 -1.18
CA ILE A 125 -11.44 -31.51 -1.16
C ILE A 125 -12.32 -32.24 -0.13
N GLU A 126 -12.47 -31.71 1.08
CA GLU A 126 -13.31 -32.28 2.14
C GLU A 126 -14.78 -32.36 1.74
N THR A 127 -15.30 -31.36 1.02
CA THR A 127 -16.70 -31.33 0.54
C THR A 127 -16.94 -32.12 -0.74
N GLY A 128 -15.89 -32.71 -1.35
CA GLY A 128 -16.00 -33.45 -2.62
C GLY A 128 -16.26 -32.57 -3.85
N GLU A 129 -16.06 -31.26 -3.74
CA GLU A 129 -16.20 -30.28 -4.82
C GLU A 129 -14.92 -30.13 -5.67
N TYR A 130 -13.87 -30.87 -5.34
CA TYR A 130 -12.66 -30.99 -6.13
C TYR A 130 -12.70 -32.30 -6.93
N LYS A 131 -12.97 -32.19 -8.24
CA LYS A 131 -12.91 -33.31 -9.20
C LYS A 131 -11.56 -33.37 -9.89
#